data_AF-A0A7S0LDG3-F1
#
_entry.id   AF-A0A7S0LDG3-F1
#
_cell.length_a   1.000
_cell.length_b   1.000
_cell.length_c   1.000
_cell.angle_alpha   90.00
_cell.angle_beta   90.00
_cell.angle_gamma   90.00
#
_symmetry.space_group_name_H-M   'P 1'
#
loop_
_entity.id
_entity.type
_entity.pdbx_description
1 polymer ?
#
loop_
_entity_poly.entity_id
_entity_poly.type
_entity_poly.pdbx_seq_one_letter_code
_entity_poly.pdbx_strand_id
1 'polypeptide(L)'
;TVRPEPVLRKALDYVRAKIASFGDEHEQAHYIYQWEQIKSIRQDMTVQRIRNDFTVEVYEMHARICLEYDDEAELKSCQAQLAQLYADGLGTQEGQREFLAYNMLYNVGKGATNNVSDLMIGLTDEDEQNEFIEHALKVRAAVAAGNYVAFFRLHTCAP
;
A
#
# COMPACT_ATOMS: atom_id res chain seq x y z
N THR A 1 14.99 12.83 21.47
CA THR A 1 13.66 12.88 22.13
C THR A 1 12.62 12.46 21.13
N VAL A 2 11.66 11.63 21.52
CA VAL A 2 10.61 11.12 20.63
C VAL A 2 9.48 12.16 20.49
N ARG A 3 8.99 12.42 19.27
CA ARG A 3 7.92 13.41 19.03
C ARG A 3 6.54 12.83 19.41
N PRO A 4 5.68 13.58 20.12
CA PRO A 4 4.33 13.11 20.47
C PRO A 4 3.39 13.06 19.26
N GLU A 5 2.33 12.25 19.34
CA GLU A 5 1.39 12.01 18.21
C GLU A 5 0.86 13.29 17.53
N PRO A 6 0.44 14.36 18.24
CA PRO A 6 -0.04 15.57 17.58
C PRO A 6 1.03 16.28 16.73
N VAL A 7 2.31 16.10 17.07
CA VAL A 7 3.44 16.61 16.28
C VAL A 7 3.73 15.68 15.10
N LEU A 8 3.59 14.37 15.28
CA LEU A 8 3.73 13.40 14.20
C LEU A 8 2.68 13.58 13.10
N ARG A 9 1.43 13.90 13.47
CA ARG A 9 0.36 14.23 12.51
C ARG A 9 0.72 15.46 11.67
N LYS A 10 1.17 16.54 12.32
CA LYS A 10 1.66 17.74 11.63
C LYS A 10 2.86 17.46 10.74
N ALA A 11 3.76 16.55 11.17
CA ALA A 11 4.89 16.14 10.36
C ALA A 11 4.43 15.37 9.11
N LEU A 12 3.45 14.48 9.23
CA LEU A 12 2.86 13.77 8.09
C LEU A 12 2.21 14.73 7.10
N ASP A 13 1.44 15.71 7.58
CA ASP A 13 0.83 16.74 6.74
C ASP A 13 1.87 17.58 5.99
N TYR A 14 2.97 17.92 6.66
CA TYR A 14 4.09 18.62 6.01
C TYR A 14 4.74 17.76 4.93
N VAL A 15 4.95 16.46 5.19
CA VAL A 15 5.50 15.52 4.19
C VAL A 15 4.57 15.42 2.98
N ARG A 16 3.25 15.33 3.19
CA ARG A 16 2.26 15.32 2.10
C ARG A 16 2.32 16.58 1.25
N ALA A 17 2.33 17.75 1.89
CA ALA A 17 2.45 19.02 1.18
C ALA A 17 3.76 19.09 0.38
N LYS A 18 4.85 18.55 0.93
CA LYS A 18 6.14 18.52 0.26
C LYS A 18 6.14 17.57 -0.95
N ILE A 19 5.52 16.39 -0.83
CA ILE A 19 5.36 15.45 -1.96
C ILE A 19 4.55 16.09 -3.07
N ALA A 20 3.42 16.72 -2.74
CA ALA A 20 2.60 17.42 -3.73
C ALA A 20 3.36 18.55 -4.46
N SER A 21 4.38 19.14 -3.81
CA SER A 21 5.21 20.17 -4.44
C SER A 21 6.20 19.64 -5.48
N PHE A 22 6.44 18.34 -5.53
CA PHE A 22 7.32 17.71 -6.55
C PHE A 22 6.62 17.55 -7.91
N GLY A 23 5.28 17.63 -7.97
CA GLY A 23 4.55 17.39 -9.22
C GLY A 23 4.81 15.98 -9.76
N ASP A 24 5.03 15.86 -11.07
CA ASP A 24 5.30 14.59 -11.77
C ASP A 24 6.80 14.21 -11.77
N GLU A 25 7.63 14.87 -10.95
CA GLU A 25 9.08 14.63 -10.91
C GLU A 25 9.42 13.40 -10.06
N HIS A 26 9.77 12.29 -10.72
CA HIS A 26 10.20 11.04 -10.08
C HIS A 26 11.73 10.97 -9.94
N GLU A 27 12.30 11.86 -9.12
CA GLU A 27 13.74 11.85 -8.84
C GLU A 27 14.12 10.97 -7.64
N GLN A 28 15.31 10.36 -7.69
CA GLN A 28 15.86 9.60 -6.57
C GLN A 28 15.99 10.43 -5.28
N ALA A 29 16.29 11.73 -5.42
CA ALA A 29 16.38 12.64 -4.28
C ALA A 29 15.02 12.82 -3.58
N HIS A 30 13.92 12.84 -4.35
CA HIS A 30 12.56 12.87 -3.80
C HIS A 30 12.26 11.59 -3.04
N TYR A 31 12.65 10.42 -3.55
CA TYR A 31 12.49 9.15 -2.83
C TYR A 31 13.22 9.15 -1.49
N ILE A 32 14.51 9.49 -1.49
CA ILE A 32 15.34 9.47 -0.29
C ILE A 32 14.71 10.37 0.78
N TYR A 33 14.29 11.57 0.41
CA TYR A 33 13.60 12.48 1.33
C TYR A 33 12.33 11.85 1.91
N GLN A 34 11.44 11.36 1.04
CA GLN A 34 10.15 10.77 1.43
C GLN A 34 10.33 9.58 2.37
N TRP A 35 11.20 8.66 1.99
CA TRP A 35 11.53 7.46 2.77
C TRP A 35 12.10 7.83 4.14
N GLU A 36 13.06 8.76 4.22
CA GLU A 36 13.65 9.18 5.49
C GLU A 36 12.62 9.83 6.43
N GLN A 37 11.75 10.71 5.89
CA GLN A 37 10.75 11.38 6.71
C GLN A 37 9.72 10.40 7.27
N ILE A 38 9.16 9.53 6.42
CA ILE A 38 8.14 8.57 6.85
C ILE A 38 8.76 7.51 7.78
N LYS A 39 9.99 7.07 7.52
CA LYS A 39 10.73 6.16 8.42
C LYS A 39 10.97 6.78 9.79
N SER A 40 11.33 8.07 9.84
CA SER A 40 11.47 8.80 11.10
C SER A 40 10.15 8.86 11.89
N ILE A 41 9.02 9.10 11.22
CA ILE A 41 7.69 9.07 11.87
C ILE A 41 7.38 7.67 12.41
N ARG A 42 7.59 6.61 11.61
CA ARG A 42 7.38 5.21 12.02
C ARG A 42 8.21 4.80 13.22
N GLN A 43 9.47 5.25 13.30
CA GLN A 43 10.34 5.00 14.45
C GLN A 43 9.74 5.60 15.73
N ASP A 44 9.30 6.86 15.68
CA ASP A 44 8.71 7.53 16.84
C ASP A 44 7.40 6.85 17.30
N MET A 45 6.54 6.44 16.35
CA MET A 45 5.32 5.69 16.67
C MET A 45 5.64 4.34 17.33
N THR A 46 6.65 3.64 16.82
CA THR A 46 7.06 2.33 17.35
C THR A 46 7.58 2.45 18.78
N VAL A 47 8.44 3.44 19.06
CA VAL A 47 8.98 3.66 20.41
C VAL A 47 7.86 4.01 21.40
N GLN A 48 6.87 4.78 20.97
CA GLN A 48 5.72 5.15 21.80
C GLN A 48 4.62 4.08 21.87
N ARG A 49 4.71 3.03 21.05
CA ARG A 49 3.66 2.00 20.89
C ARG A 49 2.31 2.59 20.47
N ILE A 50 2.33 3.62 19.64
CA ILE A 50 1.12 4.19 19.04
C ILE A 50 0.60 3.15 18.03
N ARG A 51 -0.64 2.69 18.23
CA ARG A 51 -1.36 1.75 17.36
C ARG A 51 -2.81 2.20 17.25
N ASN A 52 -3.09 2.98 16.23
CA ASN A 52 -4.40 3.56 15.91
C ASN A 52 -4.49 3.86 14.41
N ASP A 53 -5.58 4.46 13.95
CA ASP A 53 -5.80 4.76 12.53
C ASP A 53 -4.71 5.65 11.91
N PHE A 54 -4.08 6.52 12.70
CA PHE A 54 -2.93 7.30 12.23
C PHE A 54 -1.71 6.42 11.93
N THR A 55 -1.55 5.35 12.70
CA THR A 55 -0.48 4.37 12.44
C THR A 55 -0.70 3.72 11.09
N VAL A 56 -1.94 3.31 10.80
CA VAL A 56 -2.35 2.76 9.49
C VAL A 56 -2.04 3.75 8.39
N GLU A 57 -2.53 4.99 8.50
CA GLU A 57 -2.33 6.07 7.52
C GLU A 57 -0.85 6.29 7.17
N VAL A 58 0.05 6.28 8.16
CA VAL A 58 1.49 6.40 7.95
C VAL A 58 2.07 5.20 7.18
N TYR A 59 1.63 3.99 7.51
CA TYR A 59 2.09 2.77 6.84
C TYR A 59 1.57 2.67 5.40
N GLU A 60 0.31 3.00 5.18
CA GLU A 60 -0.29 3.04 3.84
C GLU A 60 0.45 4.05 2.96
N MET A 61 0.69 5.27 3.47
CA MET A 61 1.44 6.29 2.75
C MET A 61 2.85 5.81 2.41
N HIS A 62 3.56 5.17 3.35
CA HIS A 62 4.89 4.63 3.07
C HIS A 62 4.84 3.55 1.98
N ALA A 63 3.87 2.63 2.07
CA ALA A 63 3.75 1.55 1.10
C ALA A 63 3.46 2.06 -0.31
N ARG A 64 2.60 3.09 -0.47
CA ARG A 64 2.38 3.77 -1.76
C ARG A 64 3.68 4.36 -2.30
N ILE A 65 4.46 5.06 -1.48
CA ILE A 65 5.77 5.60 -1.88
C ILE A 65 6.73 4.46 -2.29
N CYS A 66 6.77 3.35 -1.57
CA CYS A 66 7.62 2.21 -1.94
C CYS A 66 7.21 1.57 -3.27
N LEU A 67 5.90 1.53 -3.59
CA LEU A 67 5.41 1.06 -4.88
C LEU A 67 5.88 1.95 -6.04
N GLU A 68 5.81 3.28 -5.88
CA GLU A 68 6.24 4.25 -6.89
C GLU A 68 7.74 4.16 -7.23
N TYR A 69 8.56 3.73 -6.28
CA TYR A 69 10.02 3.66 -6.42
C TYR A 69 10.58 2.22 -6.44
N ASP A 70 9.72 1.22 -6.61
CA ASP A 70 10.10 -0.21 -6.71
C ASP A 70 10.92 -0.73 -5.50
N ASP A 71 10.69 -0.19 -4.30
CA ASP A 71 11.34 -0.68 -3.07
C ASP A 71 10.55 -1.87 -2.49
N GLU A 72 10.76 -3.04 -3.09
CA GLU A 72 10.10 -4.28 -2.69
C GLU A 72 10.37 -4.67 -1.23
N ALA A 73 11.54 -4.35 -0.70
CA ALA A 73 11.95 -4.77 0.65
C ALA A 73 11.18 -3.97 1.70
N GLU A 74 11.11 -2.65 1.54
CA GLU A 74 10.37 -1.78 2.44
C GLU A 74 8.84 -1.95 2.25
N LEU A 75 8.37 -2.20 1.03
CA LEU A 75 6.96 -2.53 0.77
C LEU A 75 6.51 -3.76 1.55
N LYS A 76 7.28 -4.87 1.52
CA LYS A 76 6.96 -6.08 2.29
C LYS A 76 6.89 -5.83 3.79
N SER A 77 7.81 -5.00 4.30
CA SER A 77 7.83 -4.57 5.70
C SER A 77 6.54 -3.81 6.05
N CYS A 78 6.10 -2.90 5.19
CA CYS A 78 4.85 -2.16 5.37
C CYS A 78 3.62 -3.08 5.28
N GLN A 79 3.57 -3.99 4.30
CA GLN A 79 2.46 -4.94 4.15
C GLN A 79 2.30 -5.86 5.37
N ALA A 80 3.40 -6.37 5.92
CA ALA A 80 3.36 -7.20 7.12
C ALA A 80 2.78 -6.43 8.32
N GLN A 81 3.10 -5.14 8.45
CA GLN A 81 2.59 -4.30 9.53
C GLN A 81 1.13 -3.88 9.31
N LEU A 82 0.73 -3.55 8.08
CA LEU A 82 -0.66 -3.27 7.74
C LEU A 82 -1.54 -4.49 8.00
N ALA A 83 -1.10 -5.70 7.65
CA ALA A 83 -1.85 -6.93 7.94
C ALA A 83 -2.15 -7.09 9.45
N GLN A 84 -1.19 -6.77 10.33
CA GLN A 84 -1.41 -6.80 11.78
C GLN A 84 -2.36 -5.70 12.24
N LEU A 85 -2.23 -4.48 11.71
CA LEU A 85 -3.09 -3.35 12.09
C LEU A 85 -4.55 -3.58 11.63
N TYR A 86 -4.75 -4.14 10.44
CA TYR A 86 -6.08 -4.50 9.92
C TYR A 86 -6.71 -5.64 10.72
N ALA A 87 -5.92 -6.64 11.15
CA ALA A 87 -6.41 -7.69 12.05
C ALA A 87 -6.84 -7.14 13.42
N ASP A 88 -6.24 -6.04 13.88
CA ASP A 88 -6.65 -5.31 15.08
C ASP A 88 -7.94 -4.47 14.86
N GLY A 89 -8.52 -4.46 13.66
CA GLY A 89 -9.71 -3.70 13.30
C GLY A 89 -9.45 -2.21 13.07
N LEU A 90 -8.20 -1.82 12.79
CA LEU A 90 -7.82 -0.43 12.50
C LEU A 90 -7.90 -0.14 11.00
N GLY A 91 -7.98 1.15 10.65
CA GLY A 91 -8.01 1.60 9.27
C GLY A 91 -9.39 1.52 8.63
N THR A 92 -9.47 1.97 7.37
CA THR A 92 -10.73 1.97 6.62
C THR A 92 -10.89 0.68 5.83
N GLN A 93 -12.13 0.28 5.56
CA GLN A 93 -12.43 -0.85 4.68
C GLN A 93 -11.88 -0.64 3.27
N GLU A 94 -11.92 0.60 2.79
CA GLU A 94 -11.35 0.99 1.49
C GLU A 94 -9.84 0.77 1.42
N GLY A 95 -9.09 1.23 2.43
CA GLY A 95 -7.64 1.02 2.51
C GLY A 95 -7.29 -0.48 2.63
N GLN A 96 -8.05 -1.24 3.40
CA GLN A 96 -7.88 -2.69 3.48
C GLN A 96 -8.00 -3.36 2.10
N ARG A 97 -9.00 -2.97 1.32
CA ARG A 97 -9.25 -3.50 -0.03
C ARG A 97 -8.18 -3.07 -1.04
N GLU A 98 -7.76 -1.80 -1.00
CA GLU A 98 -6.65 -1.28 -1.82
C GLU A 98 -5.36 -2.07 -1.60
N PHE A 99 -4.95 -2.25 -0.34
CA PHE A 99 -3.72 -2.96 0.00
C PHE A 99 -3.81 -4.47 -0.25
N LEU A 100 -5.01 -5.04 -0.16
CA LEU A 100 -5.27 -6.41 -0.59
C LEU A 100 -5.10 -6.56 -2.11
N ALA A 101 -5.63 -5.63 -2.89
CA ALA A 101 -5.47 -5.59 -4.34
C ALA A 101 -3.99 -5.45 -4.75
N TYR A 102 -3.22 -4.57 -4.10
CA TYR A 102 -1.77 -4.48 -4.31
C TYR A 102 -1.05 -5.78 -4.00
N ASN A 103 -1.40 -6.47 -2.90
CA ASN A 103 -0.81 -7.75 -2.56
C ASN A 103 -1.14 -8.83 -3.62
N MET A 104 -2.38 -8.87 -4.12
CA MET A 104 -2.76 -9.77 -5.22
C MET A 104 -1.94 -9.50 -6.48
N LEU A 105 -1.88 -8.24 -6.92
CA LEU A 105 -1.13 -7.84 -8.12
C LEU A 105 0.36 -8.14 -7.99
N TYR A 106 0.96 -7.89 -6.82
CA TYR A 106 2.35 -8.23 -6.55
C TYR A 106 2.62 -9.73 -6.69
N ASN A 107 1.76 -10.58 -6.11
CA ASN A 107 1.90 -12.03 -6.22
C ASN A 107 1.66 -12.54 -7.65
N VAL A 108 0.73 -11.92 -8.40
CA VAL A 108 0.55 -12.21 -9.84
C VAL A 108 1.82 -11.90 -10.61
N GLY A 109 2.43 -10.73 -10.39
CA GLY A 109 3.68 -10.34 -11.05
C GLY A 109 4.87 -11.26 -10.72
N LYS A 110 4.90 -11.83 -9.52
CA LYS A 110 5.92 -12.81 -9.10
C LYS A 110 5.62 -14.25 -9.54
N GLY A 111 4.49 -14.50 -10.21
CA GLY A 111 4.06 -15.86 -10.58
C GLY A 111 3.66 -16.74 -9.40
N ALA A 112 3.42 -16.15 -8.22
CA ALA A 112 3.06 -16.85 -6.99
C ALA A 112 1.53 -17.07 -6.90
N THR A 113 0.98 -17.88 -7.82
CA THR A 113 -0.46 -18.09 -7.98
C THR A 113 -1.15 -18.73 -6.76
N ASN A 114 -0.43 -19.55 -6.00
CA ASN A 114 -0.96 -20.17 -4.78
C ASN A 114 -1.30 -19.12 -3.71
N ASN A 115 -0.42 -18.15 -3.50
CA ASN A 115 -0.65 -17.07 -2.53
C ASN A 115 -1.90 -16.26 -2.88
N VAL A 116 -2.16 -16.03 -4.17
CA VAL A 116 -3.37 -15.31 -4.61
C VAL A 116 -4.62 -16.13 -4.33
N SER A 117 -4.56 -17.45 -4.47
CA SER A 117 -5.69 -18.34 -4.19
C SER A 117 -6.03 -18.33 -2.69
N ASP A 118 -5.04 -18.32 -1.81
CA ASP A 118 -5.24 -18.22 -0.37
C ASP A 118 -5.86 -16.87 0.02
N LEU A 119 -5.42 -15.77 -0.59
CA LEU A 119 -6.01 -14.45 -0.37
C LEU A 119 -7.49 -14.38 -0.80
N MET A 120 -7.89 -15.14 -1.83
CA MET A 120 -9.29 -15.18 -2.27
C MET A 120 -10.20 -15.90 -1.28
N ILE A 121 -9.71 -16.89 -0.54
CA ILE A 121 -10.54 -17.64 0.42
C ILE A 121 -11.10 -16.72 1.51
N GLY A 122 -10.39 -15.62 1.82
CA GLY A 122 -10.82 -14.64 2.81
C GLY A 122 -11.73 -13.53 2.30
N LEU A 123 -12.05 -13.49 0.99
CA LEU A 123 -12.88 -12.44 0.42
C LEU A 123 -14.35 -12.65 0.74
N THR A 124 -15.05 -11.56 1.06
CA THR A 124 -16.52 -11.54 1.13
C THR A 124 -17.12 -11.16 -0.24
N ASP A 125 -18.40 -11.45 -0.45
CA ASP A 125 -19.13 -11.04 -1.67
C ASP A 125 -19.10 -9.52 -1.89
N GLU A 126 -19.02 -8.74 -0.81
CA GLU A 126 -18.91 -7.27 -0.87
C GLU A 126 -17.51 -6.83 -1.30
N ASP A 127 -16.47 -7.58 -0.92
CA ASP A 127 -15.09 -7.30 -1.31
C ASP A 127 -14.86 -7.61 -2.79
N GLU A 128 -15.47 -8.67 -3.32
CA GLU A 128 -15.37 -9.00 -4.76
C GLU A 128 -15.99 -7.93 -5.66
N GLN A 129 -16.97 -7.16 -5.14
CA GLN A 129 -17.60 -6.06 -5.86
C GLN A 129 -16.83 -4.74 -5.76
N ASN A 130 -15.81 -4.66 -4.91
CA ASN A 130 -14.97 -3.48 -4.81
C ASN A 130 -14.08 -3.31 -6.05
N GLU A 131 -13.96 -2.08 -6.54
CA GLU A 131 -13.25 -1.78 -7.79
C GLU A 131 -11.77 -2.23 -7.78
N PHE A 132 -11.06 -2.09 -6.66
CA PHE A 132 -9.65 -2.47 -6.55
C PHE A 132 -9.47 -3.97 -6.65
N ILE A 133 -10.30 -4.72 -5.91
CA ILE A 133 -10.25 -6.18 -5.87
C ILE A 133 -10.72 -6.76 -7.20
N GLU A 134 -11.86 -6.29 -7.72
CA GLU A 134 -12.38 -6.70 -9.03
C GLU A 134 -11.34 -6.49 -10.13
N HIS A 135 -10.65 -5.34 -10.12
CA HIS A 135 -9.55 -5.07 -11.04
C HIS A 135 -8.40 -6.08 -10.90
N ALA A 136 -7.92 -6.33 -9.67
CA ALA A 136 -6.85 -7.29 -9.42
C ALA A 136 -7.22 -8.72 -9.86
N LEU A 137 -8.46 -9.14 -9.63
CA LEU A 137 -9.00 -10.43 -10.08
C LEU A 137 -9.01 -10.54 -11.62
N LYS A 138 -9.45 -9.46 -12.31
CA LYS A 138 -9.43 -9.39 -13.78
C LYS A 138 -8.00 -9.46 -14.33
N VAL A 139 -7.05 -8.77 -13.71
CA VAL A 139 -5.63 -8.81 -14.10
C VAL A 139 -5.07 -10.22 -13.94
N ARG A 140 -5.31 -10.87 -12.80
CA ARG A 140 -4.91 -12.27 -12.58
C ARG A 140 -5.47 -13.18 -13.67
N ALA A 141 -6.77 -13.08 -13.96
CA ALA A 141 -7.42 -13.92 -14.97
C ALA A 141 -6.81 -13.72 -16.37
N ALA A 142 -6.51 -12.47 -16.74
CA ALA A 142 -5.86 -12.16 -18.00
C ALA A 142 -4.45 -12.78 -18.09
N VAL A 143 -3.65 -12.66 -17.02
CA VAL A 143 -2.29 -13.23 -16.96
C VAL A 143 -2.33 -14.76 -17.01
N ALA A 144 -3.21 -15.40 -16.23
CA ALA A 144 -3.34 -16.86 -16.19
C ALA A 144 -3.79 -17.45 -17.55
N ALA A 145 -4.62 -16.72 -18.29
CA ALA A 145 -5.07 -17.11 -19.62
C ALA A 145 -4.08 -16.74 -20.75
N GLY A 146 -2.97 -16.05 -20.45
CA GLY A 146 -2.07 -15.50 -21.47
C GLY A 146 -2.73 -14.44 -22.36
N ASN A 147 -3.81 -13.80 -21.89
CA ASN A 147 -4.57 -12.81 -22.65
C ASN A 147 -3.96 -11.41 -22.47
N TYR A 148 -2.88 -11.15 -23.20
CA TYR A 148 -2.15 -9.88 -23.13
C TYR A 148 -2.98 -8.67 -23.61
N VAL A 149 -3.93 -8.87 -24.54
CA VAL A 149 -4.83 -7.79 -24.99
C VAL A 149 -5.71 -7.31 -23.84
N ALA A 150 -6.29 -8.22 -23.07
CA ALA A 150 -7.06 -7.87 -21.88
C ALA A 150 -6.17 -7.23 -20.81
N PHE A 151 -4.97 -7.77 -20.59
CA PHE A 151 -4.01 -7.21 -19.64
C PHE A 151 -3.67 -5.74 -19.94
N PHE A 152 -3.29 -5.40 -21.18
CA PHE A 152 -2.94 -4.02 -21.53
C PHE A 152 -4.16 -3.08 -21.47
N ARG A 153 -5.37 -3.57 -21.75
CA ARG A 153 -6.60 -2.77 -21.54
C ARG A 153 -6.87 -2.49 -20.06
N LEU A 154 -6.67 -3.48 -19.20
CA LEU A 154 -6.79 -3.30 -17.76
C LEU A 154 -5.74 -2.31 -17.26
N HIS A 155 -4.50 -2.41 -17.74
CA HIS A 155 -3.45 -1.46 -17.38
C HIS A 155 -3.81 0.00 -17.71
N THR A 156 -4.52 0.26 -18.82
CA THR A 156 -4.98 1.62 -19.16
C THR A 156 -6.18 2.12 -18.35
N CYS A 157 -6.85 1.23 -17.62
CA CYS A 157 -8.05 1.53 -16.83
C CYS A 157 -7.87 1.09 -15.37
N ALA A 158 -6.65 1.23 -14.84
CA ALA A 158 -6.40 1.03 -13.42
C ALA A 158 -7.21 2.06 -12.61
N PRO A 159 -8.00 1.63 -11.61
CA PRO A 159 -8.75 2.52 -10.72
C PRO A 159 -7.82 3.32 -9.80
#